data_AF-A0A178GPA8-F1
#
_entry.id   AF-A0A178GPA8-F1
#
_cell.length_a   1.000
_cell.length_b   1.000
_cell.length_c   1.000
_cell.angle_alpha   90.00
_cell.angle_beta   90.00
_cell.angle_gamma   90.00
#
_symmetry.space_group_name_H-M   'P 1'
#
loop_
_entity.id
_entity.type
_entity.pdbx_description
1 polymer ?
#
loop_
_entity_poly.entity_id
_entity_poly.type
_entity_poly.pdbx_seq_one_letter_code
_entity_poly.pdbx_strand_id
1 'polypeptide(L)'
;MSKLARLDELLEQYYQLKYHTQPEILSRLQDVQAWQKARMQRTHQQHFSEKNNQLMAEYFLNRLYGGSDFDALAEQIARLMKYAHKAEKIIPENAIKTGTSGVELAILAVQLDEQVAIQLLKDYPAHTALTDEMMRLTYLKLDQGEARLKQLALLDQLGVSLDKYMRSFVVYTAFKMCKSAANKYHFQVMYEFMQDGFQAMKPLKSAEKFVTDFTAIERGIIDKVHSGDPLPFQ
;
A
#
# COMPACT_ATOMS: atom_id res chain seq x y z
N MET A 1 13.99 6.93 -22.67
CA MET A 1 13.85 7.33 -21.24
C MET A 1 14.05 6.10 -20.37
N SER A 2 14.60 6.25 -19.16
CA SER A 2 14.77 5.12 -18.22
C SER A 2 13.41 4.52 -17.85
N LYS A 3 13.33 3.19 -17.77
CA LYS A 3 12.13 2.46 -17.32
C LYS A 3 11.82 2.73 -15.85
N LEU A 4 12.80 3.23 -15.11
CA LEU A 4 12.71 3.56 -13.69
C LEU A 4 12.45 5.04 -13.43
N ALA A 5 12.40 5.90 -14.46
CA ALA A 5 12.24 7.36 -14.28
C ALA A 5 11.00 7.73 -13.44
N ARG A 6 9.89 6.99 -13.60
CA ARG A 6 8.67 7.19 -12.82
C ARG A 6 8.88 6.96 -11.31
N LEU A 7 9.80 6.07 -10.92
CA LEU A 7 10.10 5.85 -9.49
C LEU A 7 10.77 7.07 -8.86
N ASP A 8 11.53 7.84 -9.63
CA ASP A 8 12.20 9.06 -9.13
C ASP A 8 11.16 10.12 -8.75
N GLU A 9 10.21 10.39 -9.65
CA GLU A 9 9.07 11.30 -9.40
C GLU A 9 8.23 10.85 -8.20
N LEU A 10 8.05 9.54 -8.03
CA LEU A 10 7.32 8.97 -6.90
C LEU A 10 8.08 9.15 -5.59
N LEU A 11 9.40 8.94 -5.58
CA LEU A 11 10.23 9.19 -4.40
C LEU A 11 10.24 10.66 -4.01
N GLU A 12 10.30 11.57 -4.98
CA GLU A 12 10.16 13.00 -4.71
C GLU A 12 8.82 13.29 -4.03
N GLN A 13 7.71 12.77 -4.55
CA GLN A 13 6.39 12.93 -3.93
C GLN A 13 6.32 12.34 -2.52
N TYR A 14 6.96 11.20 -2.30
CA TYR A 14 7.03 10.57 -0.98
C TYR A 14 7.77 11.47 0.01
N TYR A 15 8.97 11.95 -0.31
CA TYR A 15 9.77 12.78 0.58
C TYR A 15 9.17 14.18 0.83
N GLN A 16 8.22 14.65 0.00
CA GLN A 16 7.46 15.88 0.25
C GLN A 16 6.33 15.72 1.27
N LEU A 17 6.03 14.49 1.72
CA LEU A 17 5.04 14.25 2.75
C LEU A 17 5.46 14.90 4.07
N LYS A 18 4.52 15.58 4.71
CA LYS A 18 4.78 16.41 5.88
C LYS A 18 5.18 15.59 7.10
N TYR A 19 4.72 14.36 7.23
CA TYR A 19 5.04 13.50 8.36
C TYR A 19 6.54 13.24 8.53
N HIS A 20 7.34 13.35 7.46
CA HIS A 20 8.80 13.21 7.54
C HIS A 20 9.48 14.29 8.38
N THR A 21 8.85 15.47 8.50
CA THR A 21 9.44 16.64 9.17
C THR A 21 8.61 17.15 10.35
N GLN A 22 7.37 16.67 10.50
CA GLN A 22 6.42 17.08 11.54
C GLN A 22 6.01 15.88 12.39
N PRO A 23 6.63 15.67 13.58
CA PRO A 23 6.39 14.52 14.44
C PRO A 23 4.93 14.37 14.87
N GLU A 24 4.20 15.47 15.05
CA GLU A 24 2.78 15.49 15.39
C GLU A 24 1.91 14.91 14.27
N ILE A 25 2.26 15.18 13.00
CA ILE A 25 1.57 14.59 11.85
C ILE A 25 1.90 13.11 11.76
N LEU A 26 3.17 12.71 11.97
CA LEU A 26 3.56 11.29 11.98
C LEU A 26 2.79 10.51 13.05
N SER A 27 2.75 11.01 14.28
CA SER A 27 2.00 10.37 15.36
C SER A 27 0.52 10.24 15.00
N ARG A 28 -0.08 11.28 14.42
CA ARG A 28 -1.50 11.23 14.06
C ARG A 28 -1.78 10.34 12.85
N LEU A 29 -0.86 10.27 11.90
CA LEU A 29 -0.92 9.36 10.76
C LEU A 29 -0.89 7.90 11.23
N GLN A 30 -0.06 7.58 12.24
CA GLN A 30 -0.02 6.26 12.84
C GLN A 30 -1.36 5.89 13.50
N ASP A 31 -2.01 6.83 14.19
CA ASP A 31 -3.37 6.61 14.72
C ASP A 31 -4.37 6.29 13.60
N VAL A 32 -4.35 7.09 12.52
CA VAL A 32 -5.24 6.92 11.36
C VAL A 32 -5.04 5.55 10.73
N GLN A 33 -3.79 5.14 10.52
CA GLN A 33 -3.46 3.83 9.95
C GLN A 33 -3.85 2.69 10.89
N ALA A 34 -3.65 2.84 12.20
CA ALA A 34 -4.08 1.85 13.18
C ALA A 34 -5.60 1.69 13.20
N TRP A 35 -6.35 2.79 13.18
CA TRP A 35 -7.81 2.76 13.08
C TRP A 35 -8.27 2.10 11.76
N GLN A 36 -7.66 2.45 10.62
CA GLN A 36 -8.02 1.85 9.34
C GLN A 36 -7.72 0.35 9.29
N LYS A 37 -6.59 -0.10 9.85
CA LYS A 37 -6.29 -1.53 10.00
C LYS A 37 -7.35 -2.24 10.81
N ALA A 38 -7.72 -1.70 11.97
CA ALA A 38 -8.75 -2.27 12.82
C ALA A 38 -10.12 -2.31 12.12
N ARG A 39 -10.49 -1.24 11.40
CA ARG A 39 -11.71 -1.18 10.58
C ARG A 39 -11.70 -2.29 9.52
N MET A 40 -10.63 -2.38 8.71
CA MET A 40 -10.49 -3.39 7.67
C MET A 40 -10.58 -4.81 8.22
N GLN A 41 -9.95 -5.10 9.37
CA GLN A 41 -10.05 -6.40 10.02
C GLN A 41 -11.50 -6.78 10.37
N ARG A 42 -12.34 -5.80 10.75
CA ARG A 42 -13.77 -6.02 11.02
C ARG A 42 -14.57 -6.15 9.73
N THR A 43 -14.48 -5.18 8.83
CA THR A 43 -15.32 -5.08 7.61
C THR A 43 -14.99 -6.16 6.58
N HIS A 44 -13.77 -6.70 6.60
CA HIS A 44 -13.32 -7.73 5.67
C HIS A 44 -13.13 -9.08 6.36
N GLN A 45 -13.63 -9.26 7.59
CA GLN A 45 -13.41 -10.47 8.39
C GLN A 45 -13.72 -11.75 7.60
N GLN A 46 -14.89 -11.81 6.94
CA GLN A 46 -15.28 -12.96 6.14
C GLN A 46 -14.25 -13.26 5.05
N HIS A 47 -13.88 -12.24 4.27
CA HIS A 47 -12.92 -12.37 3.17
C HIS A 47 -11.51 -12.75 3.65
N PHE A 48 -11.02 -12.13 4.73
CA PHE A 48 -9.69 -12.39 5.30
C PHE A 48 -9.61 -13.74 6.03
N SER A 49 -10.72 -14.24 6.55
CA SER A 49 -10.76 -15.54 7.25
C SER A 49 -10.71 -16.75 6.30
N GLU A 50 -10.97 -16.56 5.01
CA GLU A 50 -10.86 -17.64 4.03
C GLU A 50 -9.45 -18.23 4.05
N LYS A 51 -9.36 -19.57 4.15
CA LYS A 51 -8.10 -20.31 4.35
C LYS A 51 -6.97 -19.86 3.41
N ASN A 52 -7.28 -19.59 2.16
CA ASN A 52 -6.28 -19.22 1.16
C ASN A 52 -5.90 -17.73 1.19
N ASN A 53 -6.71 -16.88 1.83
CA ASN A 53 -6.54 -15.43 1.87
C ASN A 53 -5.75 -14.97 3.09
N GLN A 54 -5.66 -15.78 4.15
CA GLN A 54 -5.05 -15.39 5.43
C GLN A 54 -3.65 -14.80 5.29
N LEU A 55 -2.74 -15.46 4.57
CA LEU A 55 -1.38 -14.94 4.40
C LEU A 55 -1.34 -13.62 3.62
N MET A 56 -2.22 -13.47 2.62
CA MET A 56 -2.32 -12.22 1.86
C MET A 56 -2.94 -11.10 2.68
N ALA A 57 -3.94 -11.39 3.51
CA ALA A 57 -4.55 -10.44 4.43
C ALA A 57 -3.54 -9.95 5.47
N GLU A 58 -2.75 -10.86 6.06
CA GLU A 58 -1.68 -10.51 7.00
C GLU A 58 -0.59 -9.65 6.34
N TYR A 59 -0.14 -10.04 5.15
CA TYR A 59 0.84 -9.26 4.39
C TYR A 59 0.29 -7.88 4.02
N PHE A 60 -0.98 -7.80 3.61
CA PHE A 60 -1.63 -6.53 3.28
C PHE A 60 -1.69 -5.59 4.50
N LEU A 61 -2.19 -6.07 5.64
CA LEU A 61 -2.38 -5.25 6.84
C LEU A 61 -1.06 -4.84 7.51
N ASN A 62 -0.04 -5.69 7.45
CA ASN A 62 1.19 -5.50 8.22
C ASN A 62 2.36 -4.97 7.37
N ARG A 63 2.38 -5.23 6.06
CA ARG A 63 3.49 -4.86 5.18
C ARG A 63 3.09 -3.86 4.11
N LEU A 64 1.92 -4.03 3.47
CA LEU A 64 1.50 -3.16 2.36
C LEU A 64 0.79 -1.88 2.79
N TYR A 65 0.07 -1.91 3.91
CA TYR A 65 -0.68 -0.75 4.39
C TYR A 65 -0.05 -0.18 5.65
N GLY A 66 0.52 1.02 5.57
CA GLY A 66 1.16 1.70 6.71
C GLY A 66 2.22 0.83 7.40
N GLY A 67 3.07 0.17 6.61
CA GLY A 67 4.14 -0.69 7.11
C GLY A 67 5.35 0.15 7.54
N SER A 68 6.03 -0.27 8.62
CA SER A 68 7.27 0.37 9.09
C SER A 68 8.42 0.34 8.08
N ASP A 69 8.30 -0.50 7.04
CA ASP A 69 9.33 -0.69 6.03
C ASP A 69 9.36 0.43 4.99
N PHE A 70 8.39 1.34 4.95
CA PHE A 70 8.22 2.29 3.84
C PHE A 70 9.43 3.21 3.66
N ASP A 71 9.95 3.80 4.75
CA ASP A 71 11.14 4.65 4.69
C ASP A 71 12.37 3.87 4.22
N ALA A 72 12.57 2.67 4.77
CA ALA A 72 13.67 1.80 4.36
C ALA A 72 13.53 1.38 2.89
N LEU A 73 12.33 1.07 2.42
CA LEU A 73 12.07 0.76 1.01
C LEU A 73 12.35 1.96 0.11
N ALA A 74 11.92 3.17 0.49
CA ALA A 74 12.19 4.38 -0.26
C ALA A 74 13.70 4.64 -0.42
N GLU A 75 14.47 4.50 0.67
CA GLU A 75 15.94 4.60 0.63
C GLU A 75 16.57 3.55 -0.31
N GLN A 76 16.06 2.32 -0.27
CA GLN A 76 16.52 1.25 -1.15
C GLN A 76 16.15 1.52 -2.62
N ILE A 77 14.96 2.03 -2.92
CA ILE A 77 14.58 2.42 -4.29
C ILE A 77 15.48 3.57 -4.77
N ALA A 78 15.71 4.60 -3.96
CA ALA A 78 16.58 5.73 -4.30
C ALA A 78 18.01 5.26 -4.61
N ARG A 79 18.52 4.27 -3.88
CA ARG A 79 19.80 3.63 -4.18
C ARG A 79 19.77 2.79 -5.45
N LEU A 80 18.69 2.06 -5.72
CA LEU A 80 18.52 1.26 -6.93
C LEU A 80 18.63 2.15 -8.19
N MET A 81 18.12 3.39 -8.13
CA MET A 81 18.21 4.37 -9.21
C MET A 81 19.66 4.68 -9.63
N LYS A 82 20.61 4.68 -8.68
CA LYS A 82 22.04 4.85 -8.98
C LYS A 82 22.61 3.72 -9.85
N TYR A 83 21.91 2.58 -9.89
CA TYR A 83 22.25 1.41 -10.69
C TYR A 83 21.20 1.10 -11.77
N ALA A 84 20.34 2.07 -12.14
CA ALA A 84 19.22 1.88 -13.05
C ALA A 84 19.61 1.15 -14.35
N HIS A 85 20.71 1.55 -14.99
CA HIS A 85 21.21 0.92 -16.22
C HIS A 85 21.58 -0.56 -16.08
N LYS A 86 21.96 -1.02 -14.87
CA LYS A 86 22.22 -2.45 -14.59
C LYS A 86 20.93 -3.16 -14.21
N ALA A 87 20.11 -2.51 -13.39
CA ALA A 87 18.83 -3.05 -12.95
C ALA A 87 17.90 -3.33 -14.14
N GLU A 88 17.78 -2.40 -15.08
CA GLU A 88 16.92 -2.54 -16.27
C GLU A 88 17.36 -3.65 -17.24
N LYS A 89 18.64 -4.07 -17.20
CA LYS A 89 19.14 -5.19 -18.00
C LYS A 89 18.82 -6.56 -17.39
N ILE A 90 18.56 -6.59 -16.09
CA ILE A 90 18.37 -7.83 -15.31
C ILE A 90 16.89 -8.03 -14.98
N ILE A 91 16.19 -6.96 -14.62
CA ILE A 91 14.80 -7.02 -14.15
C ILE A 91 13.86 -6.96 -15.37
N PRO A 92 12.94 -7.93 -15.51
CA PRO A 92 11.95 -7.90 -16.57
C PRO A 92 11.11 -6.62 -16.53
N GLU A 93 10.80 -6.07 -17.71
CA GLU A 93 10.06 -4.81 -17.81
C GLU A 93 8.70 -4.85 -17.11
N ASN A 94 7.96 -5.96 -17.22
CA ASN A 94 6.69 -6.13 -16.53
C ASN A 94 6.84 -6.17 -15.00
N ALA A 95 7.96 -6.67 -14.49
CA ALA A 95 8.24 -6.65 -13.05
C ALA A 95 8.56 -5.23 -12.57
N ILE A 96 9.32 -4.45 -13.36
CA ILE A 96 9.53 -3.02 -13.07
C ILE A 96 8.19 -2.28 -13.05
N LYS A 97 7.37 -2.43 -14.10
CA LYS A 97 6.06 -1.77 -14.19
C LYS A 97 5.13 -2.14 -13.04
N THR A 98 5.07 -3.42 -12.67
CA THR A 98 4.25 -3.91 -11.56
C THR A 98 4.74 -3.33 -10.22
N GLY A 99 6.06 -3.33 -10.00
CA GLY A 99 6.67 -2.73 -8.81
C GLY A 99 6.41 -1.22 -8.71
N THR A 100 6.58 -0.48 -9.82
CA THR A 100 6.26 0.96 -9.89
C THR A 100 4.79 1.23 -9.57
N SER A 101 3.87 0.41 -10.07
CA SER A 101 2.43 0.54 -9.78
C SER A 101 2.14 0.31 -8.29
N GLY A 102 2.84 -0.64 -7.66
CA GLY A 102 2.75 -0.87 -6.21
C GLY A 102 3.26 0.32 -5.39
N VAL A 103 4.38 0.91 -5.80
CA VAL A 103 4.95 2.11 -5.14
C VAL A 103 4.01 3.31 -5.30
N GLU A 104 3.46 3.53 -6.49
CA GLU A 104 2.47 4.59 -6.75
C GLU A 104 1.24 4.45 -5.86
N LEU A 105 0.69 3.23 -5.76
CA LEU A 105 -0.45 2.94 -4.90
C LEU A 105 -0.14 3.20 -3.42
N ALA A 106 1.03 2.76 -2.93
CA ALA A 106 1.45 2.94 -1.55
C ALA A 106 1.60 4.43 -1.19
N ILE A 107 2.22 5.22 -2.07
CA ILE A 107 2.38 6.67 -1.87
C ILE A 107 1.02 7.36 -1.87
N LEU A 108 0.13 7.04 -2.81
CA LEU A 108 -1.22 7.62 -2.83
C LEU A 108 -1.99 7.28 -1.54
N ALA A 109 -1.88 6.04 -1.05
CA ALA A 109 -2.52 5.63 0.20
C ALA A 109 -2.04 6.48 1.38
N VAL A 110 -0.73 6.65 1.55
CA VAL A 110 -0.15 7.44 2.64
C VAL A 110 -0.46 8.92 2.48
N GLN A 111 -0.45 9.46 1.26
CA GLN A 111 -0.86 10.85 0.99
C GLN A 111 -2.29 11.13 1.44
N LEU A 112 -3.23 10.23 1.12
CA LEU A 112 -4.63 10.40 1.52
C LEU A 112 -4.81 10.25 3.03
N ASP A 113 -4.06 9.34 3.67
CA ASP A 113 -4.09 9.15 5.13
C ASP A 113 -3.42 10.32 5.88
N GLU A 114 -2.37 10.93 5.32
CA GLU A 114 -1.75 12.13 5.88
C GLU A 114 -2.73 13.31 5.86
N GLN A 115 -3.49 13.49 4.77
CA GLN A 115 -4.52 14.52 4.71
C GLN A 115 -5.58 14.33 5.81
N VAL A 116 -5.98 13.08 6.06
CA VAL A 116 -6.88 12.73 7.17
C VAL A 116 -6.24 13.09 8.51
N ALA A 117 -4.99 12.72 8.73
CA ALA A 117 -4.26 13.03 9.97
C ALA A 117 -4.16 14.55 10.21
N ILE A 118 -3.84 15.33 9.18
CA ILE A 118 -3.76 16.80 9.25
C ILE A 118 -5.12 17.41 9.56
N GLN A 119 -6.20 16.91 8.95
CA GLN A 119 -7.55 17.39 9.25
C GLN A 119 -7.97 16.99 10.68
N LEU A 120 -7.59 15.78 11.09
CA LEU A 120 -7.46 15.27 12.45
C LEU A 120 -7.07 16.35 13.47
N LEU A 121 -5.86 16.86 13.27
CA LEU A 121 -5.20 17.80 14.18
C LEU A 121 -5.83 19.19 14.19
N LYS A 122 -6.55 19.57 13.12
CA LYS A 122 -7.27 20.84 13.05
C LYS A 122 -8.58 20.80 13.84
N ASP A 123 -9.27 19.67 13.78
CA ASP A 123 -10.64 19.55 14.30
C ASP A 123 -10.69 19.02 15.73
N TYR A 124 -9.64 18.32 16.19
CA TYR A 124 -9.61 17.67 17.50
C TYR A 124 -8.24 17.80 18.19
N PRO A 125 -8.19 17.70 19.54
CA PRO A 125 -6.93 17.62 20.28
C PRO A 125 -6.08 16.42 19.81
N ALA A 126 -4.76 16.61 19.73
CA ALA A 126 -3.83 15.70 19.07
C ALA A 126 -3.90 14.24 19.54
N HIS A 127 -4.17 13.99 20.82
CA HIS A 127 -4.18 12.65 21.42
C HIS A 127 -5.59 12.08 21.63
N THR A 128 -6.60 12.67 20.99
CA THR A 128 -7.97 12.15 21.06
C THR A 128 -8.05 10.82 20.31
N ALA A 129 -8.49 9.77 21.01
CA ALA A 129 -8.73 8.46 20.41
C ALA A 129 -9.72 8.57 19.23
N LEU A 130 -9.39 7.93 18.12
CA LEU A 130 -10.21 7.97 16.90
C LEU A 130 -11.49 7.16 17.08
N THR A 131 -12.62 7.79 16.78
CA THR A 131 -13.93 7.14 16.71
C THR A 131 -14.41 7.06 15.26
N ASP A 132 -15.33 6.15 14.99
CA ASP A 132 -15.94 6.00 13.67
C ASP A 132 -16.61 7.31 13.20
N GLU A 133 -17.25 8.05 14.11
CA GLU A 133 -17.87 9.34 13.77
C GLU A 133 -16.84 10.42 13.42
N MET A 134 -15.72 10.50 14.16
CA MET A 134 -14.64 11.43 13.84
C MET A 134 -14.10 11.14 12.44
N MET A 135 -13.84 9.87 12.12
CA MET A 135 -13.33 9.46 10.81
C MET A 135 -14.34 9.76 9.69
N ARG A 136 -15.63 9.45 9.90
CA ARG A 136 -16.71 9.75 8.95
C ARG A 136 -16.80 11.23 8.64
N LEU A 137 -16.86 12.08 9.68
CA LEU A 137 -16.93 13.54 9.52
C LEU A 137 -15.67 14.09 8.84
N THR A 138 -14.49 13.56 9.16
CA THR A 138 -13.25 13.96 8.50
C THR A 138 -13.24 13.57 7.01
N TYR A 139 -13.66 12.34 6.66
CA TYR A 139 -13.75 11.92 5.26
C TYR A 139 -14.74 12.78 4.46
N LEU A 140 -15.90 13.11 5.05
CA LEU A 140 -16.88 14.02 4.45
C LEU A 140 -16.29 15.42 4.24
N LYS A 141 -15.60 15.97 5.26
CA LYS A 141 -15.00 17.31 5.19
C LYS A 141 -13.87 17.42 4.16
N LEU A 142 -13.10 16.34 3.98
CA LEU A 142 -12.02 16.28 3.00
C LEU A 142 -12.50 15.98 1.58
N ASP A 143 -13.74 15.50 1.41
CA ASP A 143 -14.32 15.12 0.13
C ASP A 143 -13.43 14.17 -0.70
N GLN A 144 -12.85 13.16 -0.04
CA GLN A 144 -11.85 12.26 -0.64
C GLN A 144 -12.43 11.13 -1.51
N GLY A 145 -13.74 11.11 -1.80
CA GLY A 145 -14.42 10.00 -2.46
C GLY A 145 -13.78 9.60 -3.79
N GLU A 146 -13.64 10.55 -4.71
CA GLU A 146 -13.02 10.34 -6.03
C GLU A 146 -11.56 9.88 -5.93
N ALA A 147 -10.79 10.48 -5.01
CA ALA A 147 -9.38 10.12 -4.82
C ALA A 147 -9.23 8.69 -4.29
N ARG A 148 -10.11 8.26 -3.39
CA ARG A 148 -10.16 6.88 -2.88
C ARG A 148 -10.65 5.91 -3.95
N LEU A 149 -11.62 6.27 -4.78
CA LEU A 149 -12.03 5.44 -5.92
C LEU A 149 -10.88 5.24 -6.92
N LYS A 150 -10.09 6.28 -7.19
CA LYS A 150 -8.86 6.17 -7.97
C LYS A 150 -7.84 5.23 -7.31
N GLN A 151 -7.65 5.33 -5.99
CA GLN A 151 -6.79 4.41 -5.24
C GLN A 151 -7.23 2.94 -5.42
N LEU A 152 -8.54 2.65 -5.30
CA LEU A 152 -9.06 1.30 -5.49
C LEU A 152 -8.92 0.81 -6.94
N ALA A 153 -9.09 1.68 -7.92
CA ALA A 153 -8.85 1.34 -9.33
C ALA A 153 -7.39 0.98 -9.61
N LEU A 154 -6.42 1.68 -9.01
CA LEU A 154 -5.00 1.33 -9.09
C LEU A 154 -4.71 -0.01 -8.41
N LEU A 155 -5.36 -0.28 -7.28
CA LEU A 155 -5.24 -1.57 -6.60
C LEU A 155 -5.79 -2.72 -7.47
N ASP A 156 -6.94 -2.55 -8.10
CA ASP A 156 -7.49 -3.55 -9.05
C ASP A 156 -6.51 -3.85 -10.19
N GLN A 157 -5.93 -2.81 -10.81
CA GLN A 157 -4.93 -2.96 -11.87
C GLN A 157 -3.66 -3.68 -11.39
N LEU A 158 -3.26 -3.43 -10.15
CA LEU A 158 -2.15 -4.13 -9.52
C LEU A 158 -2.49 -5.62 -9.35
N GLY A 159 -3.70 -5.96 -8.90
CA GLY A 159 -4.18 -7.34 -8.79
C GLY A 159 -4.06 -8.12 -10.10
N VAL A 160 -4.53 -7.53 -11.20
CA VAL A 160 -4.40 -8.09 -12.57
C VAL A 160 -2.92 -8.33 -12.93
N SER A 161 -2.06 -7.34 -12.65
CA SER A 161 -0.64 -7.40 -12.98
C SER A 161 0.11 -8.46 -12.17
N LEU A 162 -0.24 -8.61 -10.88
CA LEU A 162 0.32 -9.64 -10.00
C LEU A 162 -0.01 -11.05 -10.50
N ASP A 163 -1.27 -11.29 -10.89
CA ASP A 163 -1.66 -12.59 -11.45
C ASP A 163 -0.91 -12.90 -12.75
N LYS A 164 -0.80 -11.90 -13.63
CA LYS A 164 -0.20 -12.08 -14.95
C LYS A 164 1.32 -12.27 -14.90
N TYR A 165 2.02 -11.56 -14.02
CA TYR A 165 3.48 -11.46 -14.08
C TYR A 165 4.21 -12.05 -12.87
N MET A 166 3.57 -12.07 -11.69
CA MET A 166 4.26 -12.39 -10.43
C MET A 166 3.95 -13.78 -9.88
N ARG A 167 2.98 -14.51 -10.44
CA ARG A 167 2.68 -15.89 -10.02
C ARG A 167 3.47 -16.98 -10.73
N SER A 168 4.34 -16.61 -11.66
CA SER A 168 5.19 -17.58 -12.37
C SER A 168 6.25 -18.19 -11.46
N PHE A 169 6.33 -19.52 -11.42
CA PHE A 169 7.38 -20.25 -10.72
C PHE A 169 8.79 -19.86 -11.19
N VAL A 170 8.93 -19.54 -12.48
CA VAL A 170 10.21 -19.09 -13.07
C VAL A 170 10.61 -17.74 -12.50
N VAL A 171 9.66 -16.79 -12.41
CA VAL A 171 9.90 -15.46 -11.83
C VAL A 171 10.30 -15.56 -10.37
N TYR A 172 9.59 -16.38 -9.59
CA TYR A 172 9.91 -16.59 -8.19
C TYR A 172 11.29 -17.24 -7.99
N THR A 173 11.63 -18.24 -8.81
CA THR A 173 12.95 -18.87 -8.77
C THR A 173 14.07 -17.89 -9.12
N ALA A 174 13.90 -17.09 -10.18
CA ALA A 174 14.86 -16.07 -10.57
C ALA A 174 15.03 -15.02 -9.46
N PHE A 175 13.92 -14.58 -8.85
CA PHE A 175 13.95 -13.69 -7.70
C PHE A 175 14.77 -14.27 -6.54
N LYS A 176 14.56 -15.55 -6.19
CA LYS A 176 15.33 -16.21 -5.11
C LYS A 176 16.84 -16.21 -5.35
N MET A 177 17.29 -16.30 -6.60
CA MET A 177 18.72 -16.26 -6.93
C MET A 177 19.34 -14.88 -6.65
N CYS A 178 18.53 -13.82 -6.57
CA CYS A 178 18.98 -12.48 -6.24
C CYS A 178 19.30 -12.28 -4.75
N LYS A 179 19.00 -13.24 -3.86
CA LYS A 179 19.20 -13.07 -2.40
C LYS A 179 20.62 -12.64 -2.03
N SER A 180 21.63 -13.33 -2.55
CA SER A 180 23.04 -13.01 -2.25
C SER A 180 23.45 -11.64 -2.79
N ALA A 181 22.92 -11.25 -3.95
CA ALA A 181 23.15 -9.92 -4.52
C ALA A 181 22.46 -8.84 -3.67
N ALA A 182 21.21 -9.06 -3.23
CA ALA A 182 20.50 -8.16 -2.34
C ALA A 182 21.29 -7.94 -1.05
N ASN A 183 21.82 -9.00 -0.44
CA ASN A 183 22.67 -8.88 0.75
C ASN A 183 23.96 -8.10 0.49
N LYS A 184 24.66 -8.44 -0.60
CA LYS A 184 25.94 -7.80 -0.96
C LYS A 184 25.80 -6.30 -1.26
N TYR A 185 24.69 -5.90 -1.87
CA TYR A 185 24.44 -4.53 -2.30
C TYR A 185 23.48 -3.76 -1.38
N HIS A 186 23.19 -4.29 -0.19
CA HIS A 186 22.35 -3.67 0.86
C HIS A 186 20.87 -3.46 0.47
N PHE A 187 20.27 -4.39 -0.26
CA PHE A 187 18.85 -4.41 -0.64
C PHE A 187 18.02 -5.46 0.15
N GLN A 188 18.40 -5.73 1.40
CA GLN A 188 17.79 -6.79 2.22
C GLN A 188 16.29 -6.54 2.45
N VAL A 189 15.94 -5.35 2.94
CA VAL A 189 14.53 -4.96 3.21
C VAL A 189 13.66 -5.10 1.96
N MET A 190 14.09 -4.59 0.81
CA MET A 190 13.36 -4.74 -0.46
C MET A 190 13.22 -6.21 -0.86
N TYR A 191 14.28 -7.00 -0.70
CA TYR A 191 14.21 -8.43 -0.99
C TYR A 191 13.25 -9.15 -0.03
N GLU A 192 13.32 -8.91 1.27
CA GLU A 192 12.45 -9.54 2.26
C GLU A 192 10.99 -9.15 2.05
N PHE A 193 10.72 -7.87 1.81
CA PHE A 193 9.39 -7.37 1.46
C PHE A 193 8.79 -8.09 0.25
N MET A 194 9.56 -8.24 -0.83
CA MET A 194 9.12 -8.94 -2.03
C MET A 194 8.96 -10.44 -1.78
N GLN A 195 9.89 -11.05 -1.04
CA GLN A 195 9.85 -12.46 -0.69
C GLN A 195 8.58 -12.81 0.08
N ASP A 196 8.21 -11.97 1.05
CA ASP A 196 7.03 -12.18 1.88
C ASP A 196 5.75 -11.99 1.05
N GLY A 197 5.76 -11.05 0.09
CA GLY A 197 4.67 -10.91 -0.89
C GLY A 197 4.49 -12.16 -1.76
N PHE A 198 5.57 -12.76 -2.27
CA PHE A 198 5.48 -14.04 -3.01
C PHE A 198 4.95 -15.18 -2.13
N GLN A 199 5.37 -15.25 -0.86
CA GLN A 199 4.87 -16.26 0.07
C GLN A 199 3.38 -16.07 0.37
N ALA A 200 2.95 -14.82 0.55
CA ALA A 200 1.58 -14.44 0.81
C ALA A 200 0.63 -14.74 -0.36
N MET A 201 1.12 -14.59 -1.60
CA MET A 201 0.33 -14.89 -2.81
C MET A 201 0.26 -16.40 -3.14
N LYS A 202 1.18 -17.22 -2.63
CA LYS A 202 1.27 -18.65 -2.96
C LYS A 202 -0.04 -19.45 -2.74
N PRO A 203 -0.78 -19.29 -1.62
CA PRO A 203 -2.05 -20.00 -1.43
C PRO A 203 -3.20 -19.44 -2.28
N LEU A 204 -3.08 -18.23 -2.84
CA LEU A 204 -4.13 -17.62 -3.63
C LEU A 204 -4.35 -18.34 -4.95
N LYS A 205 -5.62 -18.53 -5.30
CA LYS A 205 -6.02 -18.97 -6.65
C LYS A 205 -5.85 -17.85 -7.67
N SER A 206 -6.04 -16.60 -7.25
CA SER A 206 -5.91 -15.39 -8.06
C SER A 206 -5.71 -14.18 -7.13
N ALA A 207 -4.66 -13.40 -7.39
CA ALA A 207 -4.43 -12.13 -6.71
C ALA A 207 -5.47 -11.08 -7.15
N GLU A 208 -5.86 -11.08 -8.42
CA GLU A 208 -6.93 -10.23 -8.96
C GLU A 208 -8.25 -10.46 -8.23
N LYS A 209 -8.64 -11.73 -8.02
CA LYS A 209 -9.86 -12.06 -7.27
C LYS A 209 -9.80 -11.55 -5.84
N PHE A 210 -8.70 -11.82 -5.12
CA PHE A 210 -8.52 -11.32 -3.75
C PHE A 210 -8.71 -9.81 -3.69
N VAL A 211 -8.04 -9.09 -4.59
CA VAL A 211 -8.12 -7.64 -4.67
C VAL A 211 -9.54 -7.17 -5.01
N THR A 212 -10.18 -7.76 -6.02
CA THR A 212 -11.52 -7.35 -6.48
C THR A 212 -12.56 -7.51 -5.39
N ASP A 213 -12.51 -8.61 -4.64
CA ASP A 213 -13.42 -8.86 -3.51
C ASP A 213 -13.18 -7.83 -2.40
N PHE A 214 -11.91 -7.49 -2.10
CA PHE A 214 -11.55 -6.46 -1.13
C PHE A 214 -12.05 -5.07 -1.56
N THR A 215 -11.78 -4.66 -2.81
CA THR A 215 -12.12 -3.32 -3.31
C THR A 215 -13.62 -3.15 -3.52
N ALA A 216 -14.39 -4.21 -3.76
CA ALA A 216 -15.84 -4.15 -3.80
C ALA A 216 -16.44 -3.69 -2.45
N ILE A 217 -15.92 -4.22 -1.33
CA ILE A 217 -16.34 -3.80 0.01
C ILE A 217 -15.95 -2.35 0.27
N GLU A 218 -14.71 -1.95 -0.07
CA GLU A 218 -14.25 -0.57 0.13
C GLU A 218 -15.05 0.45 -0.68
N ARG A 219 -15.45 0.12 -1.92
CA ARG A 219 -16.34 0.96 -2.73
C ARG A 219 -17.69 1.18 -2.06
N GLY A 220 -18.27 0.13 -1.47
CA GLY A 220 -19.50 0.23 -0.71
C GLY A 220 -19.34 1.15 0.51
N ILE A 221 -18.22 1.07 1.22
CA ILE A 221 -17.93 1.95 2.36
C ILE A 221 -17.79 3.41 1.90
N ILE A 222 -17.06 3.68 0.82
CA ILE A 222 -16.92 5.03 0.26
C ILE A 222 -18.30 5.61 -0.09
N ASP A 223 -19.14 4.83 -0.79
CA ASP A 223 -20.50 5.26 -1.14
C ASP A 223 -21.35 5.58 0.10
N LYS A 224 -21.33 4.72 1.13
CA LYS A 224 -22.03 4.97 2.40
C LYS A 224 -21.52 6.25 3.09
N VAL A 225 -20.21 6.47 3.17
CA VAL A 225 -19.64 7.69 3.78
C VAL A 225 -20.16 8.92 3.06
N HIS A 226 -20.04 8.97 1.73
CA HIS A 226 -20.35 10.16 0.94
C HIS A 226 -21.85 10.37 0.65
N SER A 227 -22.70 9.35 0.88
CA SER A 227 -24.16 9.49 0.92
C SER A 227 -24.68 9.93 2.30
N GLY A 228 -23.82 10.03 3.31
CA GLY A 228 -24.17 10.52 4.64
C GLY A 228 -24.75 9.45 5.58
N ASP A 229 -24.56 8.16 5.29
CA ASP A 229 -24.92 7.06 6.20
C ASP A 229 -24.28 7.30 7.58
N PRO A 230 -25.03 7.21 8.70
CA PRO A 230 -24.48 7.41 10.04
C PRO A 230 -23.52 6.28 10.46
N LEU A 231 -23.58 5.09 9.86
CA LEU A 231 -22.81 3.90 10.25
C LEU A 231 -22.13 3.23 9.03
N PRO A 232 -21.28 3.97 8.27
CA PRO A 232 -20.77 3.50 6.97
C PRO A 232 -19.74 2.36 7.09
N PHE A 233 -19.21 2.12 8.30
CA PHE A 233 -18.17 1.12 8.58
C PHE A 233 -18.71 -0.17 9.21
N GLN A 234 -20.04 -0.37 9.17
CA GLN A 234 -20.74 -1.56 9.65
C GLN A 234 -21.29 -2.39 8.49
#